data_AF-A0A088EYN8-F1
#
_entry.id   AF-A0A088EYN8-F1
#
_cell.length_a   1.000
_cell.length_b   1.000
_cell.length_c   1.000
_cell.angle_alpha   90.00
_cell.angle_beta   90.00
_cell.angle_gamma   90.00
#
_symmetry.space_group_name_H-M   'P 1'
#
loop_
_entity.id
_entity.type
_entity.pdbx_description
1 polymer ?
#
loop_
_entity_poly.entity_id
_entity_poly.type
_entity_poly.pdbx_seq_one_letter_code
_entity_poly.pdbx_strand_id
1 'polypeptide(L)'
;MKNVITLFCFAVLLFYCKTTNAHALWIETHTQGQLNKPQEVNIFYGEFANNEREINSNWYSDLRNFTLWLYESGEEPQRLPFAASWIGSTTYLTVD
;
A
#
# COMPACT_ATOMS: atom_id res chain seq x y z
N MET A 1 -33.87 27.93 -22.81
CA MET A 1 -33.12 26.81 -23.43
C MET A 1 -31.71 26.66 -22.85
N LYS A 2 -30.87 27.71 -22.86
CA LYS A 2 -29.50 27.66 -22.33
C LYS A 2 -29.40 27.10 -20.91
N ASN A 3 -30.22 27.59 -19.97
CA ASN A 3 -30.20 27.14 -18.57
C ASN A 3 -30.63 25.67 -18.39
N VAL A 4 -31.52 25.17 -19.26
CA VAL A 4 -31.96 23.76 -19.24
C VAL A 4 -30.84 22.85 -19.76
N ILE A 5 -30.13 23.28 -20.80
CA ILE A 5 -28.96 22.58 -21.32
C ILE A 5 -27.84 22.57 -20.27
N THR A 6 -27.58 23.70 -19.59
CA THR A 6 -26.59 23.79 -18.51
C THR A 6 -26.94 22.85 -17.36
N LEU A 7 -28.21 22.82 -16.93
CA LEU A 7 -28.67 21.94 -15.85
C LEU A 7 -28.56 20.46 -16.24
N PHE A 8 -28.90 20.13 -17.48
CA PHE A 8 -28.78 18.77 -18.01
C PHE A 8 -27.31 18.33 -18.09
N CYS A 9 -26.41 19.17 -18.60
CA CYS A 9 -24.97 18.89 -18.62
C CYS A 9 -24.40 18.72 -17.20
N PHE A 10 -24.84 19.53 -16.24
CA PHE A 10 -24.45 19.40 -14.85
C PHE A 10 -24.92 18.07 -14.23
N ALA A 11 -26.16 17.67 -14.50
CA ALA A 11 -26.69 16.38 -14.06
C ALA A 11 -25.89 15.19 -14.63
N VAL A 12 -25.54 15.22 -15.93
CA VAL A 12 -24.72 14.17 -16.56
C VAL A 12 -23.31 14.09 -15.93
N LEU A 13 -22.70 15.23 -15.59
CA LEU A 13 -21.39 15.26 -14.93
C LEU A 13 -21.44 14.62 -13.52
N LEU A 14 -22.52 14.82 -12.76
CA LEU A 14 -22.68 14.19 -11.45
C LEU A 14 -22.77 12.66 -11.53
N PHE A 15 -23.34 12.11 -12.61
CA PHE A 15 -23.38 10.65 -12.84
C PHE A 15 -22.03 10.05 -13.25
N TYR A 16 -21.05 10.88 -13.64
CA TYR A 16 -19.70 10.45 -14.02
C TYR A 16 -18.69 10.45 -12.87
N CYS A 17 -19.10 10.80 -11.65
CA CYS A 17 -18.24 10.66 -10.47
C CYS A 17 -17.96 9.17 -10.18
N LYS A 18 -16.84 8.67 -10.70
CA LYS A 18 -16.26 7.39 -10.31
C LYS A 18 -15.71 7.50 -8.88
N THR A 19 -15.95 6.50 -8.05
CA THR A 19 -15.25 6.35 -6.77
C THR A 19 -13.78 6.09 -7.06
N THR A 20 -12.91 7.01 -6.68
CA THR A 20 -11.47 6.77 -6.68
C THR A 20 -11.14 5.95 -5.44
N ASN A 21 -10.78 4.69 -5.61
CA ASN A 21 -10.28 3.88 -4.52
C ASN A 21 -8.81 4.27 -4.27
N ALA A 22 -8.50 4.66 -3.04
CA ALA A 22 -7.11 4.71 -2.59
C ALA A 22 -6.67 3.26 -2.39
N HIS A 23 -6.00 2.71 -3.41
CA HIS A 23 -5.32 1.43 -3.38
C HIS A 23 -4.55 1.26 -2.05
N ALA A 24 -4.98 0.32 -1.20
CA ALA A 24 -4.40 0.16 0.12
C ALA A 24 -3.12 -0.67 0.06
N LEU A 25 -2.10 -0.17 0.76
CA LEU A 25 -0.92 -0.93 1.14
C LEU A 25 -1.21 -1.55 2.50
N TRP A 26 -1.06 -2.85 2.58
CA TRP A 26 -1.30 -3.63 3.79
C TRP A 26 0.01 -4.25 4.25
N ILE A 27 0.36 -4.04 5.52
CA ILE A 27 1.57 -4.57 6.14
C ILE A 27 1.18 -5.63 7.17
N GLU A 28 1.81 -6.79 7.10
CA GLU A 28 1.76 -7.81 8.16
C GLU A 28 3.17 -8.04 8.72
N THR A 29 3.27 -8.11 10.04
CA THR A 29 4.50 -8.51 10.73
C THR A 29 4.16 -9.03 12.12
N HIS A 30 5.08 -9.76 12.73
CA HIS A 30 4.95 -10.12 14.14
C HIS A 30 4.98 -8.88 15.02
N THR A 31 4.10 -8.82 16.01
CA THR A 31 4.02 -7.70 16.97
C THR A 31 5.19 -7.63 17.94
N GLN A 32 6.01 -8.69 18.00
CA GLN A 32 7.19 -8.81 18.86
C GLN A 32 8.35 -9.37 18.06
N GLY A 33 9.48 -8.65 18.05
CA GLY A 33 10.76 -9.16 17.57
C GLY A 33 11.42 -10.08 18.60
N GLN A 34 12.33 -10.93 18.14
CA GLN A 34 13.17 -11.76 19.00
C GLN A 34 14.63 -11.38 18.78
N LEU A 35 15.38 -11.21 19.87
CA LEU A 35 16.79 -10.85 19.80
C LEU A 35 17.56 -11.87 18.96
N ASN A 36 18.40 -11.36 18.04
CA ASN A 36 19.21 -12.16 17.11
C ASN A 36 18.40 -13.10 16.21
N LYS A 37 17.13 -12.79 15.95
CA LYS A 37 16.33 -13.50 14.96
C LYS A 37 15.77 -12.52 13.94
N PRO A 38 15.87 -12.84 12.65
CA PRO A 38 15.28 -12.01 11.63
C PRO A 38 13.77 -11.86 11.83
N GLN A 39 13.27 -10.66 11.56
CA GLN A 39 11.84 -10.37 11.55
C GLN A 39 11.34 -10.25 10.12
N GLU A 40 10.24 -10.92 9.82
CA GLU A 40 9.56 -10.81 8.53
C GLU A 40 8.53 -9.68 8.55
N VAL A 41 8.57 -8.84 7.52
CA VAL A 41 7.60 -7.80 7.23
C VAL A 41 7.06 -8.04 5.83
N ASN A 42 5.78 -8.35 5.73
CA ASN A 42 5.11 -8.67 4.48
C ASN A 42 4.30 -7.46 4.03
N ILE A 43 4.46 -7.07 2.78
CA ILE A 43 3.74 -5.96 2.16
C ILE A 43 2.86 -6.52 1.04
N PHE A 44 1.57 -6.25 1.16
CA PHE A 44 0.53 -6.61 0.22
C PHE A 44 -0.11 -5.36 -0.39
N TYR A 45 -0.63 -5.51 -1.59
CA TYR A 45 -1.47 -4.52 -2.25
C TYR A 45 -2.90 -5.07 -2.32
N GLY A 46 -3.90 -4.23 -2.05
CA GLY A 46 -5.31 -4.58 -2.17
C GLY A 46 -6.13 -4.23 -0.93
N GLU A 47 -7.37 -4.69 -0.88
CA GLU A 47 -8.34 -4.34 0.15
C GLU A 47 -8.25 -5.28 1.36
N PHE A 48 -7.66 -4.79 2.45
CA PHE A 48 -7.51 -5.55 3.69
C PHE A 48 -8.84 -6.01 4.26
N ALA A 49 -9.87 -5.15 4.28
CA ALA A 49 -11.15 -5.47 4.90
C ALA A 49 -11.88 -6.63 4.20
N ASN A 50 -11.62 -6.80 2.90
CA ASN A 50 -12.19 -7.87 2.08
C ASN A 50 -11.22 -9.05 1.88
N ASN A 51 -10.00 -8.96 2.43
CA ASN A 51 -8.90 -9.90 2.19
C ASN A 51 -8.61 -10.10 0.68
N GLU A 52 -8.78 -9.03 -0.10
CA GLU A 52 -8.54 -9.05 -1.55
C GLU A 52 -7.11 -8.59 -1.82
N ARG A 53 -6.31 -9.44 -2.47
CA ARG A 53 -4.93 -9.13 -2.85
C ARG A 53 -4.83 -8.84 -4.34
N GLU A 54 -4.25 -7.70 -4.68
CA GLU A 54 -3.97 -7.29 -6.04
C GLU A 54 -2.61 -7.77 -6.51
N ILE A 55 -2.51 -8.12 -7.80
CA ILE A 55 -1.25 -8.52 -8.41
C ILE A 55 -0.44 -7.27 -8.76
N ASN A 56 0.75 -7.21 -8.17
CA ASN A 56 1.74 -6.14 -8.36
C ASN A 56 2.21 -5.92 -9.81
N SER A 57 2.00 -6.87 -10.72
CA SER A 57 2.47 -6.81 -12.11
C SER A 57 1.82 -5.70 -12.96
N ASN A 58 0.69 -5.15 -12.50
CA ASN A 58 -0.05 -4.13 -13.22
C ASN A 58 0.29 -2.73 -12.67
N TRP A 59 -0.50 -2.26 -11.71
CA TRP A 59 -0.48 -0.86 -11.24
C TRP A 59 0.59 -0.54 -10.19
N TYR A 60 1.30 -1.55 -9.68
CA TYR A 60 2.31 -1.40 -8.62
C TYR A 60 3.70 -1.85 -9.05
N SER A 61 3.90 -2.04 -10.36
CA SER A 61 5.11 -2.61 -10.94
C SER A 61 6.35 -1.73 -10.73
N ASP A 62 6.13 -0.47 -10.40
CA ASP A 62 7.07 0.61 -10.10
C ASP A 62 7.34 0.80 -8.59
N LEU A 63 6.58 0.17 -7.70
CA LEU A 63 6.78 0.26 -6.24
C LEU A 63 7.88 -0.65 -5.70
N ARG A 64 9.01 -0.75 -6.41
CA ARG A 64 10.09 -1.71 -6.09
C ARG A 64 11.04 -1.26 -4.99
N ASN A 65 11.01 0.02 -4.65
CA ASN A 65 12.02 0.64 -3.80
C ASN A 65 11.42 0.96 -2.43
N PHE A 66 11.78 0.14 -1.44
CA PHE A 66 11.43 0.38 -0.05
C PHE A 66 12.62 0.92 0.74
N THR A 67 12.34 1.64 1.81
CA THR A 67 13.29 1.92 2.88
C THR A 67 12.65 1.54 4.19
N LEU A 68 13.38 0.79 5.01
CA LEU A 68 12.92 0.43 6.35
C LEU A 68 13.55 1.36 7.39
N TRP A 69 12.73 1.85 8.31
CA TRP A 69 13.13 2.75 9.38
C TRP A 69 12.60 2.23 10.71
N LEU A 70 13.48 2.19 11.71
CA LEU A 70 13.16 1.91 13.10
C LEU A 70 12.96 3.23 13.85
N TYR A 71 11.84 3.32 14.56
CA TYR A 71 11.53 4.44 15.44
C TYR A 71 11.49 3.93 16.88
N GLU A 72 12.45 4.36 17.67
CA GLU A 72 12.49 4.11 19.11
C GLU A 72 12.20 5.40 19.87
N SER A 73 11.46 5.31 20.97
CA SER A 73 11.03 6.48 21.72
C SER A 73 12.22 7.20 22.35
N GLY A 74 12.49 8.43 21.91
CA GLY A 74 13.57 9.27 22.44
C GLY A 74 14.90 9.12 21.69
N GLU A 75 14.93 8.31 20.64
CA GLU A 75 16.09 8.16 19.75
C GLU A 75 15.78 8.71 18.35
N GLU A 76 16.84 9.03 17.60
CA GLU A 76 16.70 9.42 16.20
C GLU A 76 16.33 8.20 15.34
N PRO A 77 15.46 8.35 14.32
CA PRO A 77 15.07 7.23 13.47
C PRO A 77 16.27 6.58 12.78
N GLN A 78 16.37 5.26 12.89
CA GLN A 78 17.46 4.49 12.29
C GLN A 78 16.99 3.80 11.01
N ARG A 79 17.71 4.00 9.91
CA ARG A 79 17.48 3.21 8.69
C ARG A 79 18.05 1.80 8.85
N LEU A 80 17.23 0.79 8.59
CA LEU A 80 17.63 -0.61 8.69
C LEU A 80 17.97 -1.21 7.32
N PRO A 81 18.99 -2.09 7.25
CA PRO A 81 19.15 -2.97 6.10
C PRO A 81 18.02 -4.00 6.09
N PHE A 82 17.66 -4.46 4.89
CA PHE A 82 16.71 -5.56 4.73
C PHE A 82 17.01 -6.31 3.43
N ALA A 83 16.68 -7.59 3.41
CA ALA A 83 16.58 -8.37 2.18
C ALA A 83 15.14 -8.31 1.67
N ALA A 84 14.95 -7.99 0.38
CA ALA A 84 13.63 -8.02 -0.26
C ALA A 84 13.50 -9.21 -1.20
N SER A 85 12.37 -9.90 -1.14
CA SER A 85 11.98 -10.92 -2.12
C SER A 85 10.55 -10.72 -2.59
N TRP A 86 10.27 -11.19 -3.81
CA TRP A 86 9.02 -10.96 -4.53
C TRP A 86 8.44 -12.30 -4.94
N ILE A 87 7.30 -12.67 -4.37
CA ILE A 87 6.61 -13.92 -4.71
C ILE A 87 5.14 -13.60 -5.01
N GLY A 88 4.75 -13.76 -6.28
CA GLY A 88 3.41 -13.37 -6.74
C GLY A 88 3.14 -11.89 -6.48
N SER A 89 2.06 -11.59 -5.78
CA SER A 89 1.62 -10.23 -5.40
C SER A 89 2.28 -9.66 -4.14
N THR A 90 3.12 -10.44 -3.44
CA THR A 90 3.60 -10.08 -2.10
C THR A 90 5.08 -9.72 -2.12
N THR A 91 5.42 -8.64 -1.43
CA THR A 91 6.80 -8.26 -1.13
C THR A 91 7.12 -8.72 0.29
N TYR A 92 8.16 -9.51 0.43
CA TYR A 92 8.66 -9.96 1.72
C TYR A 92 9.93 -9.20 2.04
N LEU A 93 9.98 -8.53 3.19
CA LEU A 93 11.16 -7.89 3.72
C LEU A 93 11.64 -8.70 4.93
N THR A 94 12.87 -9.17 4.88
CA THR A 94 13.53 -9.82 6.02
C THR A 94 14.50 -8.83 6.63
N VAL A 95 14.30 -8.53 7.91
CA VAL A 95 15.10 -7.58 8.70
C VAL A 95 16.03 -8.38 9.60
N ASP A 96 17.34 -8.12 9.50
CA ASP A 96 18.37 -8.79 10.31
C ASP A 96 18.49 -8.19 11.72
#